data_AF-A0A5C7GPU5-F1
#
_entry.id   AF-A0A5C7GPU5-F1
#
_cell.length_a   1.000
_cell.length_b   1.000
_cell.length_c   1.000
_cell.angle_alpha   90.00
_cell.angle_beta   90.00
_cell.angle_gamma   90.00
#
_symmetry.space_group_name_H-M   'P 1'
#
loop_
_entity.id
_entity.type
_entity.pdbx_description
1 polymer ?
#
loop_
_entity_poly.entity_id
_entity_poly.type
_entity_poly.pdbx_seq_one_letter_code
_entity_poly.pdbx_strand_id
1 'polypeptide(L)'
;MDKNPSIFQLRYSTIDPYVDDLIQILDALNVNRCAFIAHSAFAMVGILASTHCPYRFTKLVLFGASPRYVNDNGYNGRIEILDMVHVFQAMELNYRAWVYGFTSQANGANMPEAIQDFTQTLYEMARDLSVPLSSAEYLRQHLGRRTTLENLKTKGHLPYLTAPVLLSPAIWRALRRP
;
A
#
# COMPACT_ATOMS: atom_id res chain seq x y z
N MET A 1 -0.54 -1.54 31.87
CA MET A 1 -0.10 -1.24 30.49
C MET A 1 0.08 0.26 30.42
N ASP A 2 1.33 0.72 30.38
CA ASP A 2 1.66 2.15 30.39
C ASP A 2 1.15 2.80 29.10
N LYS A 3 0.21 3.74 29.22
CA LYS A 3 -0.41 4.47 28.10
C LYS A 3 0.34 5.76 27.78
N ASN A 4 1.66 5.78 27.93
CA ASN A 4 2.46 6.97 27.64
C ASN A 4 2.58 7.14 26.10
N PRO A 5 1.97 8.17 25.48
CA PRO A 5 1.91 8.30 24.02
C PRO A 5 3.28 8.36 23.35
N SER A 6 4.30 8.88 24.06
CA SER A 6 5.67 9.01 23.55
C SER A 6 6.37 7.65 23.35
N ILE A 7 6.06 6.66 24.20
CA ILE A 7 6.63 5.32 24.10
C ILE A 7 6.04 4.56 22.90
N PHE A 8 4.74 4.71 22.66
CA PHE A 8 4.08 4.15 21.46
C PHE A 8 4.62 4.78 20.18
N GLN A 9 4.81 6.10 20.15
CA GLN A 9 5.35 6.80 18.98
C GLN A 9 6.78 6.36 18.63
N LEU A 10 7.65 6.15 19.63
CA LEU A 10 9.01 5.67 19.40
C LEU A 10 9.04 4.20 18.96
N ARG A 11 8.17 3.35 19.51
CA ARG A 11 8.08 1.93 19.12
C ARG A 11 7.80 1.81 17.63
N TYR A 12 6.84 2.54 17.07
CA TYR A 12 6.45 2.41 15.67
C TYR A 12 7.22 3.33 14.70
N SER A 13 8.45 3.70 15.05
CA SER A 13 9.33 4.50 14.20
C SER A 13 9.94 3.71 13.03
N THR A 14 9.95 2.38 13.12
CA THR A 14 10.31 1.46 12.02
C THR A 14 9.17 0.51 11.69
N ILE A 15 9.31 -0.25 10.62
CA ILE A 15 8.30 -1.21 10.18
C ILE A 15 8.29 -2.51 11.01
N ASP A 16 9.40 -2.85 11.68
CA ASP A 16 9.56 -4.15 12.36
C ASP A 16 8.52 -4.39 13.46
N PRO A 17 8.14 -3.40 14.29
CA PRO A 17 7.13 -3.64 15.33
C PRO A 17 5.73 -3.94 14.76
N TYR A 18 5.43 -3.50 13.53
CA TYR A 18 4.20 -3.91 12.84
C TYR A 18 4.27 -5.38 12.38
N VAL A 19 5.46 -5.87 12.04
CA VAL A 19 5.69 -7.30 11.74
C VAL A 19 5.51 -8.13 13.00
N ASP A 20 6.10 -7.71 14.11
CA ASP A 20 5.96 -8.37 15.41
C ASP A 20 4.50 -8.44 15.86
N ASP A 21 3.76 -7.34 15.72
CA ASP A 21 2.35 -7.30 16.09
C ASP A 21 1.50 -8.22 15.19
N LEU A 22 1.80 -8.29 13.88
CA LEU A 22 1.13 -9.23 12.97
C LEU A 22 1.35 -10.68 13.42
N ILE A 23 2.58 -11.07 13.74
CA ILE A 23 2.87 -12.44 14.19
C ILE A 23 2.20 -12.73 15.53
N GLN A 24 2.24 -11.80 16.48
CA GLN A 24 1.56 -11.92 17.76
C GLN A 24 0.03 -12.09 17.61
N ILE A 25 -0.60 -11.38 16.67
CA ILE A 25 -2.03 -11.57 16.36
C ILE A 25 -2.29 -12.98 15.83
N LEU A 26 -1.46 -13.47 14.91
CA LEU A 26 -1.61 -14.84 14.39
C LEU A 26 -1.43 -15.88 15.50
N ASP A 27 -0.51 -15.67 16.42
CA ASP A 27 -0.28 -16.56 17.57
C ASP A 27 -1.46 -16.54 18.55
N ALA A 28 -1.94 -15.35 18.91
CA ALA A 28 -3.09 -15.18 19.80
C ALA A 28 -4.37 -15.83 19.22
N LEU A 29 -4.49 -15.86 17.89
CA LEU A 29 -5.60 -16.50 17.19
C LEU A 29 -5.36 -17.98 16.84
N ASN A 30 -4.21 -18.56 17.23
CA ASN A 30 -3.79 -19.91 16.86
C ASN A 30 -3.79 -20.19 15.34
N VAL A 31 -3.51 -19.15 14.53
CA VAL A 31 -3.42 -19.26 13.07
C VAL A 31 -2.01 -19.71 12.70
N ASN A 32 -1.85 -21.01 12.53
CA ASN A 32 -0.55 -21.62 12.22
C ASN A 32 -0.11 -21.42 10.76
N ARG A 33 -1.07 -21.25 9.84
CA ARG A 33 -0.77 -21.08 8.41
C ARG A 33 -1.92 -20.40 7.69
N CYS A 34 -1.66 -19.32 6.94
CA CYS A 34 -2.69 -18.55 6.26
C CYS A 34 -2.23 -17.96 4.91
N ALA A 35 -3.18 -17.58 4.06
CA ALA A 35 -2.93 -16.61 3.01
C ALA A 35 -3.09 -15.21 3.61
N PHE A 36 -2.15 -14.31 3.34
CA PHE A 36 -2.20 -12.93 3.82
C PHE A 36 -2.51 -11.99 2.67
N ILE A 37 -3.57 -11.21 2.83
CA ILE A 37 -4.03 -10.22 1.86
C ILE A 37 -3.75 -8.86 2.45
N ALA A 38 -2.97 -8.04 1.75
CA ALA A 38 -2.47 -6.80 2.30
C ALA A 38 -2.48 -5.66 1.30
N HIS A 39 -2.64 -4.46 1.84
CA HIS A 39 -2.73 -3.22 1.10
C HIS A 39 -1.64 -2.24 1.55
N SER A 40 -1.08 -1.50 0.60
CA SER A 40 -0.18 -0.37 0.87
C SER A 40 1.00 -0.75 1.78
N ALA A 41 1.28 0.04 2.82
CA ALA A 41 2.36 -0.24 3.77
C ALA A 41 2.30 -1.65 4.39
N PHE A 42 1.10 -2.19 4.64
CA PHE A 42 0.96 -3.55 5.19
C PHE A 42 1.36 -4.64 4.19
N ALA A 43 1.45 -4.33 2.90
CA ALA A 43 2.06 -5.25 1.94
C ALA A 43 3.54 -5.50 2.27
N MET A 44 4.28 -4.47 2.69
CA MET A 44 5.68 -4.63 3.10
C MET A 44 5.79 -5.35 4.44
N VAL A 45 4.88 -5.08 5.38
CA VAL A 45 4.76 -5.85 6.63
C VAL A 45 4.58 -7.34 6.33
N GLY A 46 3.66 -7.69 5.42
CA GLY A 46 3.43 -9.07 5.00
C GLY A 46 4.64 -9.72 4.33
N ILE A 47 5.35 -8.98 3.47
CA ILE A 47 6.60 -9.46 2.84
C ILE A 47 7.65 -9.78 3.91
N LEU A 48 7.91 -8.84 4.82
CA LEU A 48 8.89 -9.02 5.90
C LEU A 48 8.49 -10.19 6.81
N ALA A 49 7.25 -10.23 7.27
CA ALA A 49 6.71 -11.33 8.07
C ALA A 49 6.91 -12.69 7.38
N SER A 50 6.70 -12.76 6.06
CA SER A 50 6.89 -13.99 5.27
C SER A 50 8.35 -14.40 5.08
N THR A 51 9.29 -13.49 5.33
CA THR A 51 10.73 -13.76 5.34
C THR A 51 11.16 -14.27 6.71
N HIS A 52 10.66 -13.66 7.80
CA HIS A 52 10.95 -14.09 9.17
C HIS A 52 10.30 -15.43 9.53
N CYS A 53 9.05 -15.65 9.11
CA CYS A 53 8.27 -16.85 9.45
C CYS A 53 7.65 -17.48 8.19
N PRO A 54 8.46 -17.97 7.24
CA PRO A 54 7.98 -18.40 5.92
C PRO A 54 6.95 -19.52 5.95
N TYR A 55 6.95 -20.36 6.99
CA TYR A 55 6.00 -21.46 7.16
C TYR A 55 4.59 -21.00 7.52
N ARG A 56 4.42 -19.77 8.05
CA ARG A 56 3.13 -19.19 8.44
C ARG A 56 2.30 -18.71 7.25
N PHE A 57 2.94 -18.43 6.11
CA PHE A 57 2.28 -17.80 4.98
C PHE A 57 2.25 -18.74 3.77
N THR A 58 1.06 -19.18 3.38
CA THR A 58 0.87 -19.96 2.14
C THR A 58 0.99 -19.08 0.90
N LYS A 59 0.58 -17.82 1.01
CA LYS A 59 0.49 -16.88 -0.10
C LYS A 59 0.41 -15.45 0.41
N LEU A 60 0.99 -14.53 -0.36
CA LEU A 60 0.79 -13.10 -0.20
C LEU A 60 -0.01 -12.58 -1.40
N VAL A 61 -1.08 -11.83 -1.14
CA VAL A 61 -1.86 -11.13 -2.15
C VAL A 61 -1.79 -9.64 -1.83
N LEU A 62 -1.07 -8.88 -2.67
CA LEU A 62 -0.64 -7.52 -2.35
C LEU A 62 -1.26 -6.52 -3.33
N PHE A 63 -1.81 -5.41 -2.81
CA PHE A 63 -2.38 -4.32 -3.62
C PHE A 63 -1.82 -2.97 -3.21
N GLY A 64 -1.51 -2.10 -4.19
CA GLY A 64 -0.89 -0.80 -3.91
C GLY A 64 0.43 -0.93 -3.16
N ALA A 65 1.19 -2.01 -3.41
CA ALA A 65 2.44 -2.30 -2.71
C ALA A 65 3.62 -1.57 -3.36
N SER A 66 4.40 -0.86 -2.55
CA SER A 66 5.68 -0.28 -2.99
C SER A 66 6.78 -0.61 -1.98
N PRO A 67 7.96 -1.07 -2.42
CA PRO A 67 9.12 -1.21 -1.54
C PRO A 67 9.75 0.14 -1.20
N ARG A 68 9.50 1.19 -2.00
CA ARG A 68 10.06 2.52 -1.79
C ARG A 68 9.24 3.58 -2.53
N TYR A 69 8.89 4.67 -1.85
CA TYR A 69 8.12 5.76 -2.46
C TYR A 69 9.01 6.86 -3.02
N VAL A 70 10.18 7.10 -2.40
CA VAL A 70 11.11 8.14 -2.85
C VAL A 70 11.94 7.63 -4.02
N ASN A 71 12.08 8.44 -5.07
CA ASN A 71 12.95 8.14 -6.20
C ASN A 71 14.41 7.90 -5.75
N ASP A 72 15.14 7.09 -6.52
CA ASP A 72 16.58 6.86 -6.33
C ASP A 72 17.23 6.54 -7.68
N ASN A 73 18.57 6.48 -7.70
CA ASN A 73 19.35 6.10 -8.86
C ASN A 73 18.87 4.75 -9.43
N GLY A 74 18.25 4.79 -10.61
CA GLY A 74 17.72 3.60 -11.29
C GLY A 74 16.39 3.07 -10.72
N TYR A 75 15.74 3.80 -9.79
CA TYR A 75 14.46 3.42 -9.21
C TYR A 75 13.46 4.58 -9.21
N ASN A 76 12.29 4.36 -9.82
CA ASN A 76 11.18 5.33 -9.83
C ASN A 76 10.10 4.88 -8.83
N GLY A 77 10.02 5.59 -7.70
CA GLY A 77 9.03 5.45 -6.64
C GLY A 77 7.86 6.43 -6.72
N ARG A 78 7.90 7.39 -7.67
CA ARG A 78 6.99 8.54 -7.91
C ARG A 78 7.18 9.78 -7.04
N ILE A 79 7.83 9.71 -5.89
CA ILE A 79 7.92 10.86 -4.98
C ILE A 79 9.36 11.40 -5.00
N GLU A 80 9.52 12.69 -5.26
CA GLU A 80 10.78 13.37 -4.99
C GLU A 80 10.92 13.64 -3.49
N ILE A 81 12.15 13.61 -2.98
CA ILE A 81 12.38 13.80 -1.53
C ILE A 81 11.84 15.14 -1.03
N LEU A 82 11.93 16.20 -1.83
CA LEU A 82 11.40 17.53 -1.49
C LEU A 82 9.87 17.55 -1.44
N ASP A 83 9.20 16.79 -2.32
CA ASP A 83 7.74 16.68 -2.29
C ASP A 83 7.27 15.96 -1.03
N MET A 84 8.01 14.94 -0.57
CA MET A 84 7.74 14.27 0.70
C MET A 84 7.83 15.23 1.89
N VAL A 85 8.83 16.12 1.90
CA VAL A 85 8.95 17.17 2.94
C VAL A 85 7.75 18.11 2.91
N HIS A 86 7.31 18.55 1.72
CA HIS A 86 6.12 19.41 1.60
C HIS A 86 4.83 18.72 2.08
N VAL A 87 4.69 17.41 1.88
CA VAL A 87 3.57 16.64 2.42
C VAL A 87 3.55 16.69 3.94
N PHE A 88 4.69 16.49 4.60
CA PHE A 88 4.77 16.56 6.06
C PHE A 88 4.48 17.98 6.59
N GLN A 89 5.01 19.01 5.93
CA GLN A 89 4.70 20.40 6.28
C GLN A 89 3.21 20.72 6.15
N ALA A 90 2.55 20.23 5.10
CA ALA A 90 1.10 20.43 4.93
C ALA A 90 0.29 19.73 6.04
N MET A 91 0.72 18.54 6.47
CA MET A 91 0.11 17.83 7.60
C MET A 91 0.25 18.60 8.91
N GLU A 92 1.42 19.18 9.17
CA GLU A 92 1.69 19.98 10.38
C GLU A 92 0.92 21.31 10.38
N LEU A 93 0.90 22.02 9.25
CA LEU A 93 0.27 23.34 9.13
C LEU A 93 -1.25 23.27 9.23
N ASN A 94 -1.88 22.32 8.54
CA ASN A 94 -3.33 22.16 8.56
C ASN A 94 -3.74 20.73 8.21
N TYR A 95 -3.72 19.87 9.22
CA TYR A 95 -4.08 18.46 9.08
C TYR A 95 -5.45 18.25 8.45
N ARG A 96 -6.46 19.06 8.79
CA ARG A 96 -7.82 18.92 8.24
C ARG A 96 -7.84 19.21 6.73
N ALA A 97 -7.23 20.31 6.30
CA ALA A 97 -7.15 20.65 4.88
C ALA A 97 -6.36 19.59 4.10
N TRP A 98 -5.26 19.10 4.69
CA TRP A 98 -4.47 18.01 4.13
C TRP A 98 -5.30 16.72 3.94
N VAL A 99 -6.06 16.29 4.96
CA VAL A 99 -6.93 15.09 4.87
C VAL A 99 -7.92 15.23 3.70
N TYR A 100 -8.58 16.38 3.54
CA TYR A 100 -9.52 16.59 2.45
C TYR A 100 -8.85 16.52 1.07
N GLY A 101 -7.68 17.14 0.91
CA GLY A 101 -6.92 17.06 -0.33
C GLY A 101 -6.46 15.63 -0.65
N PHE A 102 -5.87 14.95 0.35
CA PHE A 102 -5.31 13.61 0.20
C PHE A 102 -6.37 12.56 -0.11
N THR A 103 -7.53 12.61 0.57
CA THR A 103 -8.64 11.67 0.34
C THR A 103 -9.22 11.75 -1.07
N SER A 104 -9.34 12.96 -1.62
CA SER A 104 -9.78 13.17 -3.01
C SER A 104 -8.82 12.50 -4.01
N GLN A 105 -7.51 12.68 -3.80
CA GLN A 105 -6.46 12.07 -4.62
C GLN A 105 -6.43 10.55 -4.49
N ALA A 106 -6.43 10.01 -3.26
CA ALA A 106 -6.36 8.58 -2.99
C ALA A 106 -7.54 7.80 -3.58
N ASN A 107 -8.74 8.39 -3.61
CA ASN A 107 -9.93 7.78 -4.18
C ASN A 107 -10.03 7.88 -5.71
N GLY A 108 -9.21 8.71 -6.36
CA GLY A 108 -9.19 8.85 -7.82
C GLY A 108 -10.34 9.69 -8.39
N ALA A 109 -10.73 10.78 -7.70
CA ALA A 109 -11.65 11.81 -8.18
C ALA A 109 -13.12 11.39 -8.43
N ASN A 110 -13.80 10.88 -7.39
CA ASN A 110 -15.27 10.83 -7.32
C ASN A 110 -15.79 11.77 -6.22
N MET A 111 -15.64 13.09 -6.40
CA MET A 111 -16.34 14.12 -5.62
C MET A 111 -17.07 15.07 -6.61
N PRO A 112 -18.24 15.63 -6.27
CA PRO A 112 -19.12 16.30 -7.24
C PRO A 112 -18.50 17.52 -7.93
N GLU A 113 -18.33 17.38 -9.25
CA GLU A 113 -18.52 18.33 -10.36
C GLU A 113 -18.39 19.85 -10.08
N ALA A 114 -17.17 20.35 -9.94
CA ALA A 114 -16.82 21.69 -10.37
C ALA A 114 -15.36 21.70 -10.86
N ILE A 115 -15.18 22.13 -12.11
CA ILE A 115 -13.92 22.23 -12.87
C ILE A 115 -13.62 20.96 -13.68
N GLN A 116 -14.34 20.87 -14.79
CA GLN A 116 -13.89 20.18 -16.00
C GLN A 116 -12.65 20.90 -16.53
N ASP A 117 -11.56 20.15 -16.77
CA ASP A 117 -10.64 20.47 -17.85
C ASP A 117 -10.29 19.17 -18.62
N PHE A 118 -10.36 19.25 -19.94
CA PHE A 118 -11.08 18.24 -20.74
C PHE A 118 -10.23 17.11 -21.37
N THR A 119 -8.90 17.19 -21.34
CA THR A 119 -7.98 16.14 -21.89
C THR A 119 -6.69 15.96 -21.05
N GLN A 120 -6.41 16.88 -20.13
CA GLN A 120 -5.05 17.13 -19.66
C GLN A 120 -4.60 16.25 -18.48
N THR A 121 -5.50 15.84 -17.57
CA THR A 121 -5.21 14.83 -16.54
C THR A 121 -5.54 13.39 -17.01
N LEU A 122 -6.23 13.26 -18.15
CA LEU A 122 -6.78 11.99 -18.65
C LEU A 122 -5.70 10.94 -19.04
N TYR A 123 -4.43 11.32 -19.08
CA TYR A 123 -3.28 10.41 -19.25
C TYR A 123 -2.31 10.34 -18.04
N GLU A 124 -2.26 11.35 -17.18
CA GLU A 124 -1.13 11.61 -16.27
C GLU A 124 -1.26 10.91 -14.92
N MET A 125 -1.33 9.57 -14.93
CA MET A 125 -0.83 8.62 -13.90
C MET A 125 -1.69 7.33 -13.88
N ALA A 126 -1.66 6.57 -14.98
CA ALA A 126 -2.56 5.45 -15.29
C ALA A 126 -2.55 4.19 -14.38
N ARG A 127 -2.18 4.29 -13.10
CA ARG A 127 -2.79 3.58 -11.96
C ARG A 127 -2.03 3.90 -10.68
N ASP A 128 -2.82 4.05 -9.61
CA ASP A 128 -2.44 4.41 -8.24
C ASP A 128 -1.49 5.62 -8.15
N LEU A 129 -2.01 6.76 -7.67
CA LEU A 129 -1.22 7.98 -7.56
C LEU A 129 -0.04 7.81 -6.59
N SER A 130 -0.17 6.93 -5.60
CA SER A 130 0.87 6.69 -4.60
C SER A 130 1.87 5.64 -5.03
N VAL A 131 1.56 4.79 -6.02
CA VAL A 131 2.40 3.62 -6.38
C VAL A 131 2.49 3.44 -7.89
N PRO A 132 3.67 3.54 -8.50
CA PRO A 132 3.81 3.31 -9.94
C PRO A 132 3.76 1.83 -10.30
N LEU A 133 3.36 1.53 -11.54
CA LEU A 133 3.43 0.17 -12.08
C LEU A 133 4.87 -0.39 -12.02
N SER A 134 5.88 0.46 -12.19
CA SER A 134 7.30 0.09 -12.03
C SER A 134 7.62 -0.49 -10.66
N SER A 135 6.94 -0.06 -9.60
CA SER A 135 7.12 -0.64 -8.26
C SER A 135 6.60 -2.08 -8.20
N ALA A 136 5.44 -2.34 -8.81
CA ALA A 136 4.88 -3.68 -8.88
C ALA A 136 5.74 -4.62 -9.75
N GLU A 137 6.30 -4.10 -10.85
CA GLU A 137 7.25 -4.83 -11.70
C GLU A 137 8.57 -5.10 -10.97
N TYR A 138 9.09 -4.11 -10.25
CA TYR A 138 10.29 -4.26 -9.43
C TYR A 138 10.09 -5.37 -8.39
N LEU A 139 8.99 -5.35 -7.64
CA LEU A 139 8.65 -6.42 -6.70
C LEU A 139 8.56 -7.78 -7.40
N ARG A 140 7.90 -7.87 -8.56
CA ARG A 140 7.81 -9.13 -9.31
C ARG A 140 9.17 -9.69 -9.71
N GLN A 141 10.14 -8.84 -10.04
CA GLN A 141 11.48 -9.24 -10.47
C GLN A 141 12.41 -9.58 -9.31
N HIS A 142 12.26 -8.92 -8.16
CA HIS A 142 13.20 -9.00 -7.03
C HIS A 142 12.70 -9.84 -5.85
N LEU A 143 11.40 -10.15 -5.78
CA LEU A 143 10.90 -11.14 -4.82
C LEU A 143 11.39 -12.52 -5.25
N GLY A 144 12.27 -13.14 -4.45
CA GLY A 144 12.85 -14.47 -4.67
C GLY A 144 11.85 -15.64 -4.61
N ARG A 145 10.57 -15.38 -4.87
CA ARG A 145 9.45 -16.33 -4.88
C ARG A 145 8.64 -16.14 -6.16
N ARG A 146 7.92 -17.19 -6.57
CA ARG A 146 7.01 -17.13 -7.72
C ARG A 146 6.00 -16.00 -7.53
N THR A 147 6.10 -14.97 -8.36
CA THR A 147 5.27 -13.76 -8.26
C THR A 147 4.55 -13.52 -9.57
N THR A 148 3.24 -13.27 -9.50
CA THR A 148 2.41 -12.91 -10.66
C THR A 148 1.86 -11.51 -10.47
N LEU A 149 1.83 -10.72 -11.53
CA LEU A 149 1.23 -9.39 -11.54
C LEU A 149 -0.12 -9.44 -12.28
N GLU A 150 -1.16 -8.90 -11.66
CA GLU A 150 -2.48 -8.72 -12.28
C GLU A 150 -2.85 -7.23 -12.23
N ASN A 151 -3.04 -6.62 -13.39
CA ASN A 151 -3.36 -5.19 -13.48
C ASN A 151 -4.88 -4.97 -13.51
N LEU A 152 -5.44 -4.47 -12.41
CA LEU A 152 -6.88 -4.22 -12.28
C LEU A 152 -7.29 -2.94 -13.00
N LYS A 153 -8.31 -3.03 -13.88
CA LYS A 153 -8.86 -1.89 -14.63
C LYS A 153 -9.63 -0.88 -13.77
N THR A 154 -8.96 -0.28 -12.79
CA THR A 154 -9.51 0.70 -11.83
C THR A 154 -8.54 1.86 -11.60
N LYS A 155 -9.03 2.92 -10.94
CA LYS A 155 -8.25 4.08 -10.46
C LYS A 155 -8.22 4.11 -8.92
N GLY A 156 -7.30 4.89 -8.38
CA GLY A 156 -7.15 5.11 -6.94
C GLY A 156 -6.32 4.06 -6.21
N HIS A 157 -5.94 4.40 -4.99
CA HIS A 157 -5.12 3.58 -4.09
C HIS A 157 -5.98 2.58 -3.28
N LEU A 158 -7.30 2.80 -3.20
CA LEU A 158 -8.23 2.07 -2.31
C LEU A 158 -9.27 1.25 -3.09
N PRO A 159 -8.85 0.28 -3.95
CA PRO A 159 -9.76 -0.41 -4.85
C PRO A 159 -10.81 -1.28 -4.15
N TYR A 160 -10.61 -1.62 -2.88
CA TYR A 160 -11.62 -2.34 -2.07
C TYR A 160 -12.80 -1.46 -1.69
N LEU A 161 -12.65 -0.13 -1.69
CA LEU A 161 -13.74 0.82 -1.49
C LEU A 161 -14.31 1.30 -2.83
N THR A 162 -13.44 1.59 -3.80
CA THR A 162 -13.84 2.26 -5.06
C THR A 162 -14.21 1.30 -6.18
N ALA A 163 -13.67 0.07 -6.18
CA ALA A 163 -13.91 -0.93 -7.22
C ALA A 163 -13.98 -2.38 -6.69
N PRO A 164 -14.80 -2.66 -5.67
CA PRO A 164 -14.88 -3.99 -5.06
C PRO A 164 -15.31 -5.09 -6.04
N VAL A 165 -16.13 -4.77 -7.03
CA VAL A 165 -16.59 -5.70 -8.08
C VAL A 165 -15.44 -6.15 -8.99
N LEU A 166 -14.40 -5.32 -9.15
CA LEU A 166 -13.20 -5.67 -9.92
C LEU A 166 -12.15 -6.37 -9.05
N LEU A 167 -11.97 -5.91 -7.80
CA LEU A 167 -10.97 -6.44 -6.89
C LEU A 167 -11.32 -7.85 -6.38
N SER A 168 -12.56 -8.08 -5.97
CA SER A 168 -12.95 -9.33 -5.31
C SER A 168 -12.71 -10.57 -6.20
N PRO A 169 -13.10 -10.58 -7.49
CA PRO A 169 -12.79 -11.71 -8.37
C PRO A 169 -11.28 -11.92 -8.58
N ALA A 170 -10.48 -10.86 -8.56
CA ALA A 170 -9.03 -10.95 -8.69
C ALA A 170 -8.37 -11.58 -7.46
N ILE A 171 -8.79 -11.17 -6.25
CA ILE A 171 -8.40 -11.82 -5.00
C ILE A 171 -8.75 -13.31 -5.07
N TRP A 172 -9.98 -13.64 -5.44
CA TRP A 172 -10.42 -15.04 -5.55
C TRP A 172 -9.57 -15.85 -6.52
N ARG A 173 -9.23 -15.31 -7.70
CA ARG A 173 -8.32 -15.96 -8.65
C ARG A 173 -6.94 -16.16 -8.04
N ALA A 174 -6.38 -15.14 -7.39
CA ALA A 174 -5.05 -15.21 -6.77
C ALA A 174 -5.00 -16.29 -5.67
N LEU A 175 -6.02 -16.37 -4.82
CA LEU A 175 -6.10 -17.36 -3.75
C LEU A 175 -6.19 -18.80 -4.27
N ARG A 176 -6.95 -19.03 -5.35
CA ARG A 176 -7.17 -20.39 -5.91
C ARG A 176 -6.03 -20.90 -6.80
N ARG A 177 -5.14 -20.03 -7.29
CA ARG A 177 -3.97 -20.46 -8.06
C ARG A 177 -3.05 -21.34 -7.19
N PRO A 178 -2.52 -22.46 -7.70
CA PRO A 178 -1.59 -23.30 -6.95
C PRO A 178 -0.28 -22.58 -6.65
#